data_AF-A0A7X8TE37-F1
#
_entry.id   AF-A0A7X8TE37-F1
#
_cell.length_a   1.000
_cell.length_b   1.000
_cell.length_c   1.000
_cell.angle_alpha   90.00
_cell.angle_beta   90.00
_cell.angle_gamma   90.00
#
_symmetry.space_group_name_H-M   'P 1'
#
loop_
_entity.id
_entity.type
_entity.pdbx_description
1 polymer ?
#
loop_
_entity_poly.entity_id
_entity_poly.type
_entity_poly.pdbx_seq_one_letter_code
_entity_poly.pdbx_strand_id
1 'polypeptide(L)'
;MDKSLDALLSANSGASRPSYAVAGTEWVSTATAGFLKYYVYDGTADRLTKTINISTGAVVYGDGTVDDVFGKRARRGHLYGLTLSNNATDATNDIDIAVGEAASDDTEPFLLKLASALTKRLDAAWAVGTNQGGRMSAAAITDTTYHVWLIQRSDTGVVDVGFDVSATSPTMPANYDRKAYIGPILRSGGTILGFNQTGRRVLLDLPLSIRNSTAAFAANNLTIISGARVRPIVRSELNVSASSSASLQLGDGGSGVVRTVQQSINSDINVNVIDGTFTTNASGQLYYGVAITSGTIAGHIFSLLGWHNDI
;
A
#
# COMPACT_ATOMS: atom_id res chain seq x y z
N MET A 1 15.33 46.51 39.90
CA MET A 1 14.77 45.29 40.49
C MET A 1 15.71 44.16 40.16
N ASP A 2 15.86 43.19 41.06
CA ASP A 2 16.64 42.00 40.77
C ASP A 2 15.96 41.24 39.62
N LYS A 3 16.72 40.91 38.56
CA LYS A 3 16.21 40.19 37.39
C LYS A 3 15.62 38.83 37.76
N SER A 4 16.03 38.25 38.89
CA SER A 4 15.47 37.01 39.43
C SER A 4 14.03 37.17 39.96
N LEU A 5 13.66 38.37 40.41
CA LEU A 5 12.32 38.66 40.92
C LEU A 5 11.35 38.92 39.75
N ASP A 6 11.78 39.68 38.75
CA ASP A 6 11.00 39.97 37.54
C ASP A 6 10.67 38.69 36.75
N ALA A 7 11.60 37.74 36.78
CA ALA A 7 11.48 36.40 36.25
C ALA A 7 10.42 35.54 36.94
N LEU A 8 10.40 35.57 38.26
CA LEU A 8 9.43 34.84 39.06
C LEU A 8 8.02 35.36 38.78
N LEU A 9 7.86 36.68 38.68
CA LEU A 9 6.57 37.31 38.36
C LEU A 9 6.12 37.03 36.92
N SER A 10 7.05 36.93 35.97
CA SER A 10 6.75 36.67 34.55
C SER A 10 6.72 35.20 34.19
N ALA A 11 6.98 34.29 35.13
CA ALA A 11 7.20 32.86 34.87
C ALA A 11 8.24 32.61 33.74
N ASN A 12 9.37 33.33 33.80
CA ASN A 12 10.43 33.33 32.79
C ASN A 12 9.91 33.67 31.37
N SER A 13 8.98 34.62 31.22
CA SER A 13 8.49 35.04 29.89
C SER A 13 9.10 36.37 29.44
N GLY A 14 9.39 36.48 28.14
CA GLY A 14 9.94 37.72 27.57
C GLY A 14 10.44 37.60 26.13
N ALA A 15 10.93 38.71 25.57
CA ALA A 15 11.45 38.76 24.19
C ALA A 15 12.80 38.03 24.02
N SER A 16 13.48 37.70 25.12
CA SER A 16 14.74 36.96 25.14
C SER A 16 14.81 36.06 26.37
N ARG A 17 15.64 35.00 26.29
CA ARG A 17 15.92 34.13 27.44
C ARG A 17 16.36 34.96 28.65
N PRO A 18 15.93 34.61 29.88
CA PRO A 18 16.43 35.29 31.06
C PRO A 18 17.95 35.13 31.24
N SER A 19 18.63 36.21 31.64
CA SER A 19 20.09 36.26 31.68
C SER A 19 20.73 35.36 32.76
N TYR A 20 19.95 34.89 33.73
CA TYR A 20 20.38 33.99 34.80
C TYR A 20 20.06 32.51 34.51
N ALA A 21 19.55 32.21 33.31
CA ALA A 21 19.17 30.84 32.95
C ALA A 21 20.36 29.88 33.06
N VAL A 22 20.12 28.77 33.74
CA VAL A 22 21.02 27.60 33.81
C VAL A 22 20.43 26.44 33.01
N ALA A 23 21.22 25.41 32.71
CA ALA A 23 20.71 24.22 32.04
C ALA A 23 19.46 23.67 32.75
N GLY A 24 18.41 23.37 31.99
CA GLY A 24 17.09 22.98 32.47
C GLY A 24 16.11 24.13 32.69
N THR A 25 16.50 25.39 32.47
CA THR A 25 15.56 26.53 32.60
C THR A 25 14.49 26.47 31.51
N GLU A 26 13.24 26.34 31.93
CA GLU A 26 12.07 26.50 31.07
C GLU A 26 11.67 27.98 30.98
N TRP A 27 11.44 28.47 29.76
CA TRP A 27 11.09 29.86 29.52
C TRP A 27 10.17 30.03 28.30
N VAL A 28 9.44 31.15 28.26
CA VAL A 28 8.46 31.44 27.19
C VAL A 28 8.88 32.68 26.42
N SER A 29 9.16 32.52 25.12
CA SER A 29 9.44 33.64 24.23
C SER A 29 8.15 34.31 23.76
N THR A 30 8.11 35.62 23.90
CA THR A 30 7.08 36.53 23.36
C THR A 30 7.59 37.37 22.19
N ALA A 31 8.78 37.06 21.67
CA ALA A 31 9.47 37.86 20.66
C ALA A 31 8.75 37.90 19.30
N THR A 32 7.96 36.86 18.99
CA THR A 32 7.21 36.77 17.73
C THR A 32 5.75 37.16 17.98
N ALA A 33 5.30 38.26 17.36
CA ALA A 33 3.90 38.68 17.46
C ALA A 33 2.95 37.56 17.01
N GLY A 34 1.89 37.31 17.78
CA GLY A 34 0.92 36.25 17.48
C GLY A 34 1.33 34.85 17.96
N PHE A 35 2.50 34.68 18.58
CA PHE A 35 2.98 33.38 19.02
C PHE A 35 3.61 33.42 20.42
N LEU A 36 3.39 32.36 21.18
CA LEU A 36 4.16 32.02 22.38
C LEU A 36 5.02 30.80 22.07
N LYS A 37 6.32 30.87 22.32
CA LYS A 37 7.25 29.75 22.08
C LYS A 37 7.88 29.30 23.38
N TYR A 38 7.69 28.04 23.74
CA TYR A 38 8.23 27.41 24.94
C TYR A 38 9.59 26.82 24.63
N TYR A 39 10.58 27.18 25.44
CA TYR A 39 11.95 26.75 25.29
C TYR A 39 12.47 26.09 26.57
N VAL A 40 13.40 25.15 26.40
CA VAL A 40 14.27 24.63 27.46
C VAL A 40 15.70 25.03 27.13
N TYR A 41 16.37 25.74 28.02
CA TYR A 41 17.80 26.03 27.87
C TYR A 41 18.62 24.81 28.28
N ASP A 42 19.45 24.26 27.39
CA ASP A 42 20.24 23.03 27.67
C ASP A 42 21.62 23.31 28.29
N GLY A 43 21.94 24.58 28.58
CA GLY A 43 23.26 25.01 29.03
C GLY A 43 24.16 25.56 27.92
N THR A 44 23.77 25.39 26.65
CA THR A 44 24.46 25.91 25.47
C THR A 44 23.50 26.71 24.58
N ALA A 45 22.32 26.17 24.30
CA ALA A 45 21.33 26.71 23.38
C ALA A 45 19.90 26.54 23.91
N ASP A 46 18.98 27.32 23.33
CA ASP A 46 17.55 27.21 23.59
C ASP A 46 16.92 26.17 22.66
N ARG A 47 16.29 25.16 23.25
CA ARG A 47 15.57 24.10 22.52
C ARG A 47 14.09 24.40 22.52
N LEU A 48 13.51 24.63 21.33
CA LEU A 48 12.07 24.87 21.18
C LEU A 48 11.31 23.57 21.44
N THR A 49 10.37 23.59 22.39
CA THR A 49 9.55 22.43 22.74
C THR A 49 8.11 22.55 22.26
N LYS A 50 7.59 23.78 22.18
CA LYS A 50 6.21 24.04 21.75
C LYS A 50 6.03 25.48 21.26
N THR A 51 5.24 25.66 20.20
CA THR A 51 4.73 26.96 19.74
C THR A 51 3.21 26.99 19.87
N ILE A 52 2.66 28.05 20.46
CA ILE A 52 1.23 28.33 20.52
C ILE A 52 0.95 29.55 19.64
N ASN A 53 0.05 29.40 18.67
CA ASN A 53 -0.53 30.54 17.97
C ASN A 53 -1.66 31.12 18.84
N ILE A 54 -1.51 32.36 19.31
CA ILE A 54 -2.46 32.97 20.25
C ILE A 54 -3.79 33.36 19.61
N SER A 55 -3.83 33.54 18.29
CA SER A 55 -5.07 33.93 17.59
C SER A 55 -5.94 32.72 17.23
N THR A 56 -5.33 31.57 16.98
CA THR A 56 -6.04 30.34 16.56
C THR A 56 -6.10 29.26 17.65
N GLY A 57 -5.26 29.36 18.69
CA GLY A 57 -5.09 28.32 19.70
C GLY A 57 -4.29 27.09 19.22
N ALA A 58 -3.79 27.10 17.98
CA ALA A 58 -3.03 25.98 17.43
C ALA A 58 -1.72 25.76 18.19
N VAL A 59 -1.44 24.49 18.52
CA VAL A 59 -0.22 24.06 19.21
C VAL A 59 0.62 23.20 18.28
N VAL A 60 1.89 23.58 18.11
CA VAL A 60 2.91 22.80 17.40
C VAL A 60 3.97 22.41 18.40
N TYR A 61 4.36 21.14 18.46
CA TYR A 61 5.48 20.68 19.30
C TYR A 61 6.80 20.79 18.53
N GLY A 62 7.91 20.87 19.26
CA GLY A 62 9.26 20.93 18.72
C GLY A 62 9.59 22.17 17.86
N ASP A 63 10.71 22.07 17.15
CA ASP A 63 11.22 23.08 16.21
C ASP A 63 10.80 22.82 14.75
N GLY A 64 9.93 21.82 14.53
CA GLY A 64 9.52 21.38 13.21
C GLY A 64 10.58 20.56 12.46
N THR A 65 11.69 20.18 13.12
CA THR A 65 12.66 19.22 12.59
C THR A 65 12.21 17.78 12.86
N VAL A 66 12.84 16.84 12.15
CA VAL A 66 12.39 15.44 12.01
C VAL A 66 12.38 14.65 13.32
N ASP A 67 13.01 15.18 14.38
CA ASP A 67 13.16 14.54 15.70
C ASP A 67 12.06 14.90 16.70
N ASP A 68 11.01 15.64 16.29
CA ASP A 68 9.85 15.88 17.15
C ASP A 68 8.94 14.64 17.22
N VAL A 69 9.25 13.75 18.18
CA VAL A 69 8.67 12.40 18.33
C VAL A 69 7.17 12.43 18.71
N PHE A 70 6.60 13.59 19.05
CA PHE A 70 5.16 13.71 19.33
C PHE A 70 4.41 14.46 18.21
N GLY A 71 4.21 13.79 17.06
CA GLY A 71 3.03 14.10 16.25
C GLY A 71 3.10 14.11 14.72
N LYS A 72 4.14 13.58 14.06
CA LYS A 72 4.11 13.56 12.58
C LYS A 72 4.78 12.40 11.84
N ARG A 73 5.11 11.30 12.53
CA ARG A 73 5.60 10.09 11.85
C ARG A 73 4.44 9.16 11.51
N ALA A 74 4.31 8.80 10.25
CA ALA A 74 3.34 7.79 9.86
C ALA A 74 3.82 6.43 10.38
N ARG A 75 2.90 5.57 10.83
CA ARG A 75 3.26 4.21 11.20
C ARG A 75 3.45 3.39 9.93
N ARG A 76 4.56 2.67 9.81
CA ARG A 76 4.78 1.73 8.70
C ARG A 76 3.58 0.78 8.58
N GLY A 77 3.09 0.59 7.35
CA GLY A 77 1.88 -0.20 7.08
C GLY A 77 0.56 0.54 7.32
N HIS A 78 0.57 1.84 7.63
CA HIS A 78 -0.64 2.64 7.66
C HIS A 78 -1.21 2.81 6.25
N LEU A 79 -2.48 2.43 6.09
CA LEU A 79 -3.26 2.59 4.88
C LEU A 79 -4.71 2.83 5.29
N TYR A 80 -5.29 3.95 4.87
CA TYR A 80 -6.69 4.28 5.10
C TYR A 80 -7.31 4.95 3.87
N GLY A 81 -8.52 4.55 3.50
CA GLY A 81 -9.16 5.02 2.27
C GLY A 81 -8.43 4.45 1.04
N LEU A 82 -8.12 5.32 0.07
CA LEU A 82 -7.38 4.97 -1.17
C LEU A 82 -7.96 3.74 -1.89
N THR A 83 -9.28 3.53 -1.75
CA THR A 83 -10.00 2.44 -2.38
C THR A 83 -9.93 2.62 -3.89
N LEU A 84 -9.61 1.53 -4.58
CA LEU A 84 -9.55 1.47 -6.02
C LEU A 84 -10.88 0.99 -6.57
N SER A 85 -11.28 1.51 -7.72
CA SER A 85 -12.43 1.01 -8.49
C SER A 85 -12.23 1.25 -9.98
N ASN A 86 -12.74 0.37 -10.81
CA ASN A 86 -12.85 0.65 -12.25
C ASN A 86 -13.68 1.93 -12.46
N ASN A 87 -13.23 2.79 -13.37
CA ASN A 87 -13.97 4.01 -13.69
C ASN A 87 -15.32 3.67 -14.34
N ALA A 88 -16.38 4.39 -13.94
CA ALA A 88 -17.73 4.12 -14.41
C ALA A 88 -17.98 4.47 -15.89
N THR A 89 -17.14 5.34 -16.47
CA THR A 89 -17.25 5.78 -17.88
C THR A 89 -16.25 5.04 -18.77
N ASP A 90 -15.01 4.84 -18.30
CA ASP A 90 -13.96 4.09 -19.01
C ASP A 90 -13.29 3.04 -18.12
N ALA A 91 -13.98 1.92 -17.90
CA ALA A 91 -13.43 0.80 -17.15
C ALA A 91 -12.27 0.09 -17.88
N THR A 92 -12.01 0.40 -19.17
CA THR A 92 -11.00 -0.31 -19.97
C THR A 92 -9.60 0.08 -19.54
N ASN A 93 -9.39 1.37 -19.25
CA ASN A 93 -8.07 1.93 -18.98
C ASN A 93 -8.00 2.78 -17.71
N ASP A 94 -9.15 3.16 -17.13
CA ASP A 94 -9.18 4.13 -16.04
C ASP A 94 -9.53 3.49 -14.70
N ILE A 95 -8.80 3.91 -13.67
CA ILE A 95 -9.08 3.59 -12.27
C ILE A 95 -9.40 4.88 -11.54
N ASP A 96 -10.47 4.83 -10.75
CA ASP A 96 -10.80 5.83 -9.74
C ASP A 96 -10.13 5.46 -8.42
N ILE A 97 -9.48 6.43 -7.80
CA ILE A 97 -8.80 6.31 -6.51
C ILE A 97 -9.47 7.26 -5.53
N ALA A 98 -10.10 6.70 -4.51
CA ALA A 98 -10.76 7.47 -3.46
C ALA A 98 -9.75 8.26 -2.62
N VAL A 99 -10.24 9.29 -1.92
CA VAL A 99 -9.43 10.02 -0.94
C VAL A 99 -8.90 9.08 0.15
N GLY A 100 -7.77 9.46 0.74
CA GLY A 100 -7.17 8.67 1.81
C GLY A 100 -5.71 9.02 2.04
N GLU A 101 -5.04 8.16 2.76
CA GLU A 101 -3.65 8.36 3.14
C GLU A 101 -2.92 7.04 3.38
N ALA A 102 -1.62 7.06 3.15
CA ALA A 102 -0.73 5.93 3.38
C ALA A 102 0.62 6.41 3.93
N ALA A 103 1.26 5.56 4.73
CA ALA A 103 2.65 5.76 5.12
C ALA A 103 3.58 5.45 3.94
N SER A 104 4.59 6.29 3.69
CA SER A 104 5.63 5.97 2.72
C SER A 104 6.44 4.72 3.12
N ASP A 105 7.12 4.12 2.14
CA ASP A 105 7.97 2.96 2.38
C ASP A 105 9.38 3.29 2.88
N ASP A 106 9.69 4.59 3.04
CA ASP A 106 10.95 5.10 3.60
C ASP A 106 11.29 4.46 4.96
N THR A 107 12.59 4.47 5.32
CA THR A 107 13.06 4.03 6.65
C THR A 107 12.31 4.75 7.77
N GLU A 108 12.06 6.04 7.59
CA GLU A 108 11.23 6.89 8.45
C GLU A 108 9.99 7.36 7.66
N PRO A 109 8.83 6.69 7.82
CA PRO A 109 7.68 6.93 6.95
C PRO A 109 7.05 8.32 7.09
N PHE A 110 6.74 8.92 5.95
CA PHE A 110 5.93 10.13 5.82
C PHE A 110 4.47 9.78 5.57
N LEU A 111 3.53 10.59 6.07
CA LEU A 111 2.12 10.43 5.75
C LEU A 111 1.82 11.11 4.42
N LEU A 112 1.52 10.32 3.39
CA LEU A 112 1.10 10.81 2.08
C LEU A 112 -0.43 10.87 2.08
N LYS A 113 -0.99 12.07 1.92
CA LYS A 113 -2.43 12.30 1.96
C LYS A 113 -2.97 12.72 0.60
N LEU A 114 -3.83 11.90 0.02
CA LEU A 114 -4.60 12.23 -1.17
C LEU A 114 -5.89 12.95 -0.75
N ALA A 115 -5.88 14.28 -0.86
CA ALA A 115 -6.97 15.13 -0.35
C ALA A 115 -8.24 15.13 -1.23
N SER A 116 -8.11 14.76 -2.50
CA SER A 116 -9.19 14.70 -3.49
C SER A 116 -9.05 13.42 -4.31
N ALA A 117 -10.17 12.78 -4.64
CA ALA A 117 -10.16 11.59 -5.48
C ALA A 117 -9.55 11.90 -6.86
N LEU A 118 -8.85 10.93 -7.44
CA LEU A 118 -8.24 11.03 -8.76
C LEU A 118 -8.76 9.91 -9.65
N THR A 119 -8.98 10.22 -10.93
CA THR A 119 -9.07 9.24 -12.01
C THR A 119 -7.75 9.23 -12.75
N LYS A 120 -7.12 8.07 -12.93
CA LYS A 120 -5.84 7.92 -13.65
C LYS A 120 -5.97 6.87 -14.75
N ARG A 121 -5.38 7.17 -15.91
CA ARG A 121 -5.49 6.36 -17.13
C ARG A 121 -4.23 5.53 -17.38
N LEU A 122 -4.35 4.22 -17.43
CA LEU A 122 -3.22 3.28 -17.56
C LEU A 122 -2.57 3.31 -18.96
N ASP A 123 -3.33 3.66 -19.99
CA ASP A 123 -2.89 3.68 -21.38
C ASP A 123 -2.11 4.96 -21.75
N ALA A 124 -2.13 5.99 -20.91
CA ALA A 124 -1.42 7.25 -21.10
C ALA A 124 -0.22 7.41 -20.14
N ALA A 125 0.83 8.08 -20.64
CA ALA A 125 2.01 8.43 -19.84
C ALA A 125 1.62 9.30 -18.65
N TRP A 126 2.29 9.07 -17.52
CA TRP A 126 1.97 9.75 -16.27
C TRP A 126 2.06 11.27 -16.39
N ALA A 127 1.04 11.97 -15.88
CA ALA A 127 1.04 13.41 -15.68
C ALA A 127 0.26 13.76 -14.41
N VAL A 128 0.54 14.93 -13.81
CA VAL A 128 -0.04 15.36 -12.54
C VAL A 128 -1.55 15.61 -12.66
N GLY A 129 -2.34 15.10 -11.71
CA GLY A 129 -3.75 15.42 -11.52
C GLY A 129 -4.72 14.36 -12.03
N THR A 130 -6.01 14.72 -11.99
CA THR A 130 -7.14 13.85 -12.36
C THR A 130 -7.37 13.83 -13.87
N ASN A 131 -7.93 12.74 -14.38
CA ASN A 131 -8.14 12.44 -15.81
C ASN A 131 -6.84 12.46 -16.65
N GLN A 132 -5.69 12.40 -15.97
CA GLN A 132 -4.38 12.35 -16.61
C GLN A 132 -3.88 10.91 -16.72
N GLY A 133 -2.86 10.71 -17.54
CA GLY A 133 -2.19 9.41 -17.58
C GLY A 133 -1.60 9.04 -16.23
N GLY A 134 -1.57 7.75 -15.96
CA GLY A 134 -1.05 7.15 -14.73
C GLY A 134 0.17 6.27 -14.96
N ARG A 135 0.51 5.90 -16.21
CA ARG A 135 1.62 4.96 -16.47
C ARG A 135 2.97 5.63 -16.25
N MET A 136 3.66 5.24 -15.18
CA MET A 136 4.91 5.87 -14.78
C MET A 136 6.11 5.38 -15.59
N SER A 137 6.06 4.15 -16.09
CA SER A 137 7.06 3.60 -17.02
C SER A 137 6.80 4.04 -18.47
N ALA A 138 7.88 4.27 -19.22
CA ALA A 138 7.82 4.51 -20.66
C ALA A 138 7.52 3.23 -21.49
N ALA A 139 7.55 2.06 -20.86
CA ALA A 139 7.23 0.81 -21.53
C ALA A 139 5.80 0.83 -22.11
N ALA A 140 5.61 0.10 -23.22
CA ALA A 140 4.29 -0.10 -23.80
C ALA A 140 3.38 -0.83 -22.80
N ILE A 141 2.07 -0.52 -22.86
CA ILE A 141 1.06 -1.22 -22.06
C ILE A 141 0.94 -2.68 -22.52
N THR A 142 0.84 -3.61 -21.57
CA THR A 142 0.69 -5.04 -21.82
C THR A 142 -0.30 -5.67 -20.84
N ASP A 143 -0.78 -6.87 -21.14
CA ASP A 143 -1.57 -7.66 -20.20
C ASP A 143 -0.66 -8.20 -19.09
N THR A 144 -0.80 -7.62 -17.90
CA THR A 144 -0.02 -7.96 -16.70
C THR A 144 -0.68 -7.37 -15.46
N THR A 145 -0.07 -7.60 -14.29
CA THR A 145 -0.38 -6.86 -13.07
C THR A 145 0.27 -5.48 -13.13
N TYR A 146 -0.52 -4.45 -12.85
CA TYR A 146 0.00 -3.11 -12.54
C TYR A 146 -0.22 -2.83 -11.07
N HIS A 147 0.77 -2.22 -10.44
CA HIS A 147 0.76 -1.83 -9.05
C HIS A 147 0.46 -0.34 -8.95
N VAL A 148 -0.52 0.00 -8.13
CA VAL A 148 -0.96 1.37 -7.87
C VAL A 148 -0.15 1.93 -6.72
N TRP A 149 0.46 3.09 -6.95
CA TRP A 149 1.34 3.77 -6.01
C TRP A 149 0.81 5.15 -5.71
N LEU A 150 0.71 5.48 -4.42
CA LEU A 150 0.63 6.86 -3.98
C LEU A 150 2.04 7.43 -4.00
N ILE A 151 2.22 8.61 -4.57
CA ILE A 151 3.52 9.25 -4.71
C ILE A 151 3.46 10.69 -4.22
N GLN A 152 4.55 11.19 -3.65
CA GLN A 152 4.65 12.58 -3.21
C GLN A 152 6.00 13.19 -3.59
N ARG A 153 5.98 14.49 -3.85
CA ARG A 153 7.19 15.32 -3.90
C ARG A 153 7.51 15.89 -2.53
N SER A 154 8.70 15.64 -1.99
CA SER A 154 9.11 16.18 -0.70
C SER A 154 9.23 17.72 -0.67
N ASP A 155 9.50 18.35 -1.82
CA ASP A 155 9.75 19.79 -1.96
C ASP A 155 8.48 20.66 -1.85
N THR A 156 7.35 20.14 -2.33
CA THR A 156 6.08 20.86 -2.48
C THR A 156 4.94 20.20 -1.70
N GLY A 157 5.13 18.95 -1.27
CA GLY A 157 4.10 18.15 -0.61
C GLY A 157 3.00 17.65 -1.53
N VAL A 158 3.07 17.91 -2.84
CA VAL A 158 2.08 17.45 -3.83
C VAL A 158 2.03 15.94 -3.85
N VAL A 159 0.83 15.38 -3.64
CA VAL A 159 0.54 13.95 -3.67
C VAL A 159 -0.24 13.62 -4.93
N ASP A 160 0.14 12.55 -5.62
CA ASP A 160 -0.52 12.02 -6.82
C ASP A 160 -0.50 10.48 -6.79
N VAL A 161 -1.06 9.85 -7.82
CA VAL A 161 -1.12 8.40 -7.99
C VAL A 161 -0.55 8.01 -9.35
N GLY A 162 0.11 6.85 -9.42
CA GLY A 162 0.55 6.26 -10.68
C GLY A 162 0.56 4.74 -10.67
N PHE A 163 0.80 4.17 -11.84
CA PHE A 163 0.85 2.74 -12.11
C PHE A 163 2.23 2.33 -12.60
N ASP A 164 2.74 1.22 -12.05
CA ASP A 164 3.98 0.59 -12.52
C ASP A 164 3.86 -0.93 -12.43
N VAL A 165 4.63 -1.67 -13.24
CA VAL A 165 4.66 -3.14 -13.19
C VAL A 165 5.50 -3.67 -12.02
N SER A 166 6.28 -2.82 -11.37
CA SER A 166 7.08 -3.15 -10.21
C SER A 166 6.31 -2.94 -8.90
N ALA A 167 6.24 -3.98 -8.08
CA ALA A 167 5.62 -3.96 -6.75
C ALA A 167 6.52 -3.43 -5.63
N THR A 168 7.79 -3.15 -5.93
CA THR A 168 8.79 -2.72 -4.93
C THR A 168 9.53 -1.44 -5.32
N SER A 169 9.79 -1.27 -6.62
CA SER A 169 10.59 -0.18 -7.16
C SER A 169 9.92 0.40 -8.40
N PRO A 170 8.84 1.19 -8.24
CA PRO A 170 8.20 1.86 -9.37
C PRO A 170 9.15 2.86 -10.05
N THR A 171 8.91 3.10 -11.33
CA THR A 171 9.61 4.11 -12.13
C THR A 171 9.13 5.50 -11.73
N MET A 172 9.69 6.07 -10.65
CA MET A 172 9.20 7.33 -10.09
C MET A 172 9.26 8.50 -11.11
N PRO A 173 8.15 9.26 -11.29
CA PRO A 173 8.15 10.47 -12.10
C PRO A 173 9.12 11.53 -11.55
N ALA A 174 9.56 12.45 -12.41
CA ALA A 174 10.52 13.49 -12.04
C ALA A 174 10.07 14.29 -10.80
N ASN A 175 10.99 14.47 -9.84
CA ASN A 175 10.80 15.15 -8.55
C ASN A 175 9.89 14.44 -7.53
N TYR A 176 9.27 13.30 -7.86
CA TYR A 176 8.56 12.47 -6.89
C TYR A 176 9.56 11.50 -6.25
N ASP A 177 9.67 11.56 -4.93
CA ASP A 177 10.72 10.89 -4.18
C ASP A 177 10.20 10.05 -3.01
N ARG A 178 8.92 10.20 -2.65
CA ARG A 178 8.24 9.37 -1.65
C ARG A 178 7.14 8.55 -2.31
N LYS A 179 6.96 7.32 -1.86
CA LYS A 179 5.97 6.39 -2.41
C LYS A 179 5.34 5.52 -1.33
N ALA A 180 4.11 5.11 -1.56
CA ALA A 180 3.40 4.13 -0.75
C ALA A 180 2.62 3.18 -1.68
N TYR A 181 2.74 1.88 -1.43
CA TYR A 181 2.03 0.86 -2.20
C TYR A 181 0.56 0.84 -1.80
N ILE A 182 -0.36 0.97 -2.76
CA ILE A 182 -1.80 0.89 -2.51
C ILE A 182 -2.30 -0.53 -2.77
N GLY A 183 -1.99 -1.10 -3.93
CA GLY A 183 -2.53 -2.40 -4.33
C GLY A 183 -2.27 -2.75 -5.79
N PRO A 184 -2.49 -4.01 -6.19
CA PRO A 184 -2.44 -4.42 -7.59
C PRO A 184 -3.78 -4.20 -8.29
N ILE A 185 -3.74 -3.98 -9.60
CA ILE A 185 -4.83 -4.12 -10.57
C ILE A 185 -4.36 -5.06 -11.68
N LEU A 186 -5.28 -5.80 -12.29
CA LEU A 186 -4.94 -6.76 -13.34
C LEU A 186 -5.44 -6.26 -14.69
N ARG A 187 -4.61 -6.43 -15.72
CA ARG A 187 -4.99 -6.23 -17.12
C ARG A 187 -4.86 -7.54 -17.88
N SER A 188 -5.90 -7.89 -18.64
CA SER A 188 -5.92 -9.08 -19.51
C SER A 188 -6.89 -8.87 -20.66
N GLY A 189 -6.57 -9.37 -21.85
CA GLY A 189 -7.39 -9.19 -23.05
C GLY A 189 -7.50 -7.73 -23.49
N GLY A 190 -6.50 -6.90 -23.16
CA GLY A 190 -6.51 -5.48 -23.51
C GLY A 190 -7.45 -4.60 -22.67
N THR A 191 -7.93 -5.09 -21.52
CA THR A 191 -8.75 -4.30 -20.58
C THR A 191 -8.27 -4.50 -19.15
N ILE A 192 -8.39 -3.46 -18.32
CA ILE A 192 -8.35 -3.64 -16.86
C ILE A 192 -9.53 -4.55 -16.49
N LEU A 193 -9.26 -5.58 -15.67
CA LEU A 193 -10.30 -6.48 -15.20
C LEU A 193 -11.23 -5.75 -14.23
N GLY A 194 -12.53 -6.00 -14.33
CA GLY A 194 -13.52 -5.48 -13.39
C GLY A 194 -13.33 -6.08 -12.00
N PHE A 195 -13.46 -5.27 -10.95
CA PHE A 195 -13.35 -5.72 -9.57
C PHE A 195 -14.17 -4.89 -8.58
N ASN A 196 -14.50 -5.51 -7.45
CA ASN A 196 -15.06 -4.87 -6.28
C ASN A 196 -14.08 -4.95 -5.10
N GLN A 197 -13.74 -3.79 -4.53
CA GLN A 197 -12.93 -3.70 -3.32
C GLN A 197 -13.79 -3.35 -2.11
N THR A 198 -13.75 -4.20 -1.09
CA THR A 198 -14.32 -3.94 0.23
C THR A 198 -13.22 -4.06 1.29
N GLY A 199 -12.78 -2.91 1.81
CA GLY A 199 -11.62 -2.85 2.70
C GLY A 199 -10.36 -3.38 2.03
N ARG A 200 -9.77 -4.43 2.60
CA ARG A 200 -8.59 -5.12 2.04
C ARG A 200 -8.91 -6.23 1.06
N ARG A 201 -10.18 -6.62 0.93
CA ARG A 201 -10.60 -7.72 0.07
C ARG A 201 -10.98 -7.19 -1.29
N VAL A 202 -10.39 -7.75 -2.34
CA VAL A 202 -10.70 -7.47 -3.74
C VAL A 202 -11.27 -8.74 -4.36
N LEU A 203 -12.39 -8.63 -5.04
CA LEU A 203 -12.97 -9.70 -5.86
C LEU A 203 -13.05 -9.22 -7.31
N LEU A 204 -12.57 -10.03 -8.24
CA LEU A 204 -12.78 -9.81 -9.66
C LEU A 204 -14.25 -10.08 -10.00
N ASP A 205 -14.82 -9.28 -10.89
CA ASP A 205 -16.19 -9.47 -11.37
C ASP A 205 -16.32 -10.77 -12.16
N LEU A 206 -15.24 -11.15 -12.87
CA LEU A 206 -15.11 -12.41 -13.58
C LEU A 206 -13.84 -13.14 -13.14
N PRO A 207 -13.92 -14.46 -12.84
CA PRO A 207 -12.75 -15.27 -12.53
C PRO A 207 -11.71 -15.24 -13.65
N LEU A 208 -10.45 -15.01 -13.31
CA LEU A 208 -9.34 -15.10 -14.24
C LEU A 208 -8.78 -16.53 -14.24
N SER A 209 -8.88 -17.25 -15.37
CA SER A 209 -8.25 -18.57 -15.49
C SER A 209 -6.73 -18.44 -15.49
N ILE A 210 -6.08 -19.02 -14.47
CA ILE A 210 -4.62 -19.06 -14.35
C ILE A 210 -4.07 -20.29 -15.06
N ARG A 211 -4.79 -21.42 -14.96
CA ARG A 211 -4.45 -22.66 -15.65
C ARG A 211 -5.71 -23.40 -16.04
N ASN A 212 -5.76 -23.84 -17.29
CA ASN A 212 -6.78 -24.75 -17.81
C ASN A 212 -6.08 -25.89 -18.54
N SER A 213 -5.95 -27.05 -17.88
CA SER A 213 -5.17 -28.17 -18.42
C SER A 213 -5.50 -29.48 -17.72
N THR A 214 -5.62 -30.56 -18.49
CA THR A 214 -5.82 -31.93 -17.99
C THR A 214 -4.53 -32.63 -17.58
N ALA A 215 -3.37 -32.01 -17.78
CA ALA A 215 -2.09 -32.61 -17.43
C ALA A 215 -1.80 -32.52 -15.93
N ALA A 216 -1.10 -33.51 -15.40
CA ALA A 216 -0.45 -33.41 -14.09
C ALA A 216 0.53 -32.23 -14.06
N PHE A 217 0.85 -31.76 -12.87
CA PHE A 217 1.82 -30.69 -12.65
C PHE A 217 2.64 -31.01 -11.41
N ALA A 218 3.94 -31.24 -11.58
CA ALA A 218 4.85 -31.45 -10.46
C ALA A 218 4.86 -30.18 -9.58
N ALA A 219 4.76 -30.35 -8.27
CA ALA A 219 4.66 -29.22 -7.35
C ALA A 219 5.78 -28.20 -7.58
N ASN A 220 5.42 -26.99 -7.96
CA ASN A 220 6.35 -25.90 -8.28
C ASN A 220 5.64 -24.53 -8.15
N ASN A 221 6.38 -23.43 -8.28
CA ASN A 221 5.80 -22.09 -8.29
C ASN A 221 4.92 -21.88 -9.53
N LEU A 222 3.67 -21.48 -9.28
CA LEU A 222 2.73 -21.00 -10.28
C LEU A 222 2.42 -19.53 -9.98
N THR A 223 2.64 -18.66 -10.97
CA THR A 223 2.29 -17.24 -10.87
C THR A 223 0.78 -17.07 -10.83
N ILE A 224 0.29 -16.42 -9.79
CA ILE A 224 -1.13 -16.14 -9.56
C ILE A 224 -1.45 -14.68 -9.90
N ILE A 225 -0.68 -13.75 -9.32
CA ILE A 225 -0.77 -12.31 -9.60
C ILE A 225 0.65 -11.78 -9.64
N SER A 226 1.20 -11.56 -10.83
CA SER A 226 2.62 -11.15 -11.02
C SER A 226 3.03 -10.03 -10.06
N GLY A 227 4.13 -10.23 -9.34
CA GLY A 227 4.74 -9.24 -8.43
C GLY A 227 3.97 -8.96 -7.13
N ALA A 228 2.73 -9.42 -6.97
CA ALA A 228 1.91 -9.07 -5.80
C ALA A 228 2.07 -10.08 -4.66
N ARG A 229 2.52 -9.63 -3.49
CA ARG A 229 2.47 -10.41 -2.24
C ARG A 229 1.11 -10.24 -1.56
N VAL A 230 0.23 -11.22 -1.71
CA VAL A 230 -1.16 -11.19 -1.25
C VAL A 230 -1.60 -12.58 -0.78
N ARG A 231 -2.74 -12.65 -0.10
CA ARG A 231 -3.48 -13.91 0.08
C ARG A 231 -4.53 -14.04 -1.02
N PRO A 232 -4.28 -14.85 -2.07
CA PRO A 232 -5.23 -14.99 -3.17
C PRO A 232 -6.46 -15.79 -2.74
N ILE A 233 -7.58 -15.50 -3.42
CA ILE A 233 -8.83 -16.24 -3.36
C ILE A 233 -8.91 -16.99 -4.69
N VAL A 234 -8.82 -18.32 -4.65
CA VAL A 234 -8.75 -19.15 -5.85
C VAL A 234 -9.90 -20.13 -5.91
N ARG A 235 -10.36 -20.44 -7.13
CA ARG A 235 -11.33 -21.48 -7.43
C ARG A 235 -10.64 -22.58 -8.23
N SER A 236 -10.87 -23.82 -7.83
CA SER A 236 -10.46 -25.01 -8.58
C SER A 236 -11.68 -25.83 -8.95
N GLU A 237 -11.76 -26.23 -10.20
CA GLU A 237 -12.73 -27.22 -10.70
C GLU A 237 -11.92 -28.40 -11.26
N LEU A 238 -11.94 -29.52 -10.53
CA LEU A 238 -11.16 -30.73 -10.81
C LEU A 238 -12.12 -31.86 -11.18
N ASN A 239 -11.98 -32.34 -12.41
CA ASN A 239 -12.91 -33.25 -13.04
C ASN A 239 -12.12 -34.49 -13.43
N VAL A 240 -12.52 -35.67 -12.98
CA VAL A 240 -11.83 -36.93 -13.31
C VAL A 240 -12.77 -37.87 -14.03
N SER A 241 -12.23 -38.76 -14.86
CA SER A 241 -13.04 -39.79 -15.54
C SER A 241 -13.39 -40.96 -14.60
N ALA A 242 -14.16 -41.94 -15.09
CA ALA A 242 -14.38 -43.18 -14.37
C ALA A 242 -13.04 -43.87 -14.02
N SER A 243 -13.00 -44.57 -12.88
CA SER A 243 -11.79 -45.26 -12.38
C SER A 243 -10.53 -44.38 -12.27
N SER A 244 -10.69 -43.07 -12.17
CA SER A 244 -9.60 -42.10 -12.09
C SER A 244 -9.55 -41.44 -10.71
N SER A 245 -8.39 -40.96 -10.31
CA SER A 245 -8.19 -40.20 -9.08
C SER A 245 -7.09 -39.16 -9.24
N ALA A 246 -7.38 -37.93 -8.80
CA ALA A 246 -6.45 -36.82 -8.86
C ALA A 246 -6.63 -35.88 -7.67
N SER A 247 -5.60 -35.08 -7.38
CA SER A 247 -5.64 -34.09 -6.31
C SER A 247 -4.98 -32.78 -6.71
N LEU A 248 -5.51 -31.68 -6.16
CA LEU A 248 -4.86 -30.37 -6.17
C LEU A 248 -4.08 -30.19 -4.87
N GLN A 249 -2.86 -29.70 -5.03
CA GLN A 249 -1.94 -29.40 -3.95
C GLN A 249 -1.56 -27.93 -4.00
N LEU A 250 -1.64 -27.23 -2.86
CA LEU A 250 -1.27 -25.82 -2.73
C LEU A 250 -0.36 -25.58 -1.53
N GLY A 251 0.46 -24.53 -1.61
CA GLY A 251 1.36 -24.08 -0.55
C GLY A 251 1.71 -22.61 -0.69
N ASP A 252 2.26 -22.04 0.38
CA ASP A 252 2.78 -20.67 0.37
C ASP A 252 3.90 -20.52 -0.65
N GLY A 253 3.96 -19.36 -1.29
CA GLY A 253 5.01 -19.02 -2.24
C GLY A 253 6.39 -19.10 -1.59
N GLY A 254 7.29 -19.89 -2.18
CA GLY A 254 8.67 -20.03 -1.69
C GLY A 254 8.85 -20.95 -0.47
N SER A 255 7.78 -21.52 0.11
CA SER A 255 7.90 -22.48 1.22
C SER A 255 8.38 -23.86 0.74
N GLY A 256 8.09 -24.24 -0.51
CA GLY A 256 8.37 -25.58 -1.05
C GLY A 256 7.49 -26.69 -0.46
N VAL A 257 6.65 -26.37 0.53
CA VAL A 257 5.72 -27.29 1.19
C VAL A 257 4.33 -27.17 0.55
N VAL A 258 3.76 -28.29 0.10
CA VAL A 258 2.36 -28.37 -0.35
C VAL A 258 1.46 -29.07 0.67
N ARG A 259 0.17 -28.77 0.60
CA ARG A 259 -0.93 -29.48 1.24
C ARG A 259 -1.92 -29.91 0.16
N THR A 260 -2.43 -31.14 0.24
CA THR A 260 -3.57 -31.55 -0.58
C THR A 260 -4.81 -30.78 -0.13
N VAL A 261 -5.39 -29.98 -1.01
CA VAL A 261 -6.55 -29.11 -0.71
C VAL A 261 -7.84 -29.58 -1.36
N GLN A 262 -7.75 -30.51 -2.31
CA GLN A 262 -8.88 -31.06 -3.03
C GLN A 262 -8.50 -32.42 -3.61
N GLN A 263 -9.46 -33.34 -3.68
CA GLN A 263 -9.32 -34.63 -4.32
C GLN A 263 -10.60 -34.95 -5.08
N SER A 264 -10.46 -35.58 -6.25
CA SER A 264 -11.58 -36.07 -7.06
C SER A 264 -11.33 -37.52 -7.43
N ILE A 265 -12.40 -38.33 -7.36
CA ILE A 265 -12.34 -39.78 -7.64
C ILE A 265 -13.54 -40.23 -8.49
N ASN A 266 -13.32 -41.16 -9.41
CA ASN A 266 -14.36 -41.93 -10.10
C ASN A 266 -15.53 -41.10 -10.67
N SER A 267 -15.31 -40.39 -11.78
CA SER A 267 -16.30 -39.54 -12.46
C SER A 267 -16.75 -38.31 -11.66
N ASP A 268 -16.00 -37.93 -10.63
CA ASP A 268 -16.29 -36.76 -9.81
C ASP A 268 -15.91 -35.44 -10.51
N ILE A 269 -16.71 -34.41 -10.23
CA ILE A 269 -16.46 -33.01 -10.56
C ILE A 269 -16.45 -32.27 -9.23
N ASN A 270 -15.26 -32.06 -8.69
CA ASN A 270 -15.10 -31.36 -7.43
C ASN A 270 -14.82 -29.88 -7.72
N VAL A 271 -15.58 -29.00 -7.08
CA VAL A 271 -15.36 -27.55 -7.14
C VAL A 271 -15.06 -27.04 -5.74
N ASN A 272 -13.91 -26.39 -5.58
CA ASN A 272 -13.49 -25.84 -4.30
C ASN A 272 -13.04 -24.38 -4.44
N VAL A 273 -13.37 -23.56 -3.43
CA VAL A 273 -12.88 -22.18 -3.29
C VAL A 273 -11.97 -22.13 -2.06
N ILE A 274 -10.74 -21.69 -2.27
CA ILE A 274 -9.73 -21.59 -1.23
C ILE A 274 -9.44 -20.10 -1.03
N ASP A 275 -9.73 -19.63 0.19
CA ASP A 275 -9.64 -18.21 0.57
C ASP A 275 -8.70 -18.08 1.79
N GLY A 276 -7.76 -17.14 1.73
CA GLY A 276 -7.02 -16.65 2.90
C GLY A 276 -6.04 -17.64 3.55
N THR A 277 -5.88 -18.84 2.99
CA THR A 277 -5.07 -19.93 3.58
C THR A 277 -3.59 -19.86 3.20
N PHE A 278 -3.30 -19.40 1.98
CA PHE A 278 -1.94 -19.36 1.43
C PHE A 278 -1.59 -17.93 1.03
N THR A 279 -0.31 -17.60 1.07
CA THR A 279 0.24 -16.29 0.68
C THR A 279 1.21 -16.44 -0.48
N THR A 280 1.13 -15.54 -1.47
CA THR A 280 2.10 -15.51 -2.57
C THR A 280 3.48 -15.03 -2.11
N ASN A 281 4.53 -15.41 -2.85
CA ASN A 281 5.86 -14.80 -2.68
C ASN A 281 5.91 -13.39 -3.29
N ALA A 282 7.06 -12.71 -3.19
CA ALA A 282 7.26 -11.38 -3.77
C ALA A 282 7.15 -11.34 -5.31
N SER A 283 7.24 -12.49 -5.99
CA SER A 283 7.00 -12.60 -7.43
C SER A 283 5.55 -12.91 -7.78
N GLY A 284 4.65 -13.04 -6.79
CA GLY A 284 3.24 -13.29 -7.04
C GLY A 284 2.85 -14.75 -7.21
N GLN A 285 3.65 -15.68 -6.68
CA GLN A 285 3.51 -17.11 -6.94
C GLN A 285 3.07 -17.89 -5.71
N LEU A 286 2.28 -18.94 -5.92
CA LEU A 286 2.02 -20.00 -4.94
C LEU A 286 2.77 -21.25 -5.34
N TYR A 287 3.04 -22.12 -4.36
CA TYR A 287 3.44 -23.48 -4.69
C TYR A 287 2.18 -24.28 -5.08
N TYR A 288 2.19 -24.87 -6.26
CA TYR A 288 1.02 -25.49 -6.91
C TYR A 288 1.41 -26.84 -7.51
N GLY A 289 0.58 -27.85 -7.28
CA GLY A 289 0.77 -29.20 -7.82
C GLY A 289 -0.56 -29.85 -8.20
N VAL A 290 -0.54 -30.67 -9.26
CA VAL A 290 -1.66 -31.54 -9.65
C VAL A 290 -1.13 -32.95 -9.77
N ALA A 291 -1.56 -33.83 -8.87
CA ALA A 291 -1.16 -35.23 -8.87
C ALA A 291 -2.28 -36.08 -9.46
N ILE A 292 -1.95 -36.94 -10.42
CA ILE A 292 -2.83 -37.98 -10.94
C ILE A 292 -2.38 -39.30 -10.31
N THR A 293 -3.20 -39.87 -9.44
CA THR A 293 -2.89 -41.12 -8.75
C THR A 293 -3.37 -42.33 -9.57
N SER A 294 -4.46 -42.17 -10.33
CA SER A 294 -4.92 -43.18 -11.31
C SER A 294 -5.74 -42.55 -12.43
N GLY A 295 -5.76 -43.19 -13.61
CA GLY A 295 -6.59 -42.78 -14.73
C GLY A 295 -6.27 -41.39 -15.29
N THR A 296 -7.29 -40.60 -15.60
CA THR A 296 -7.15 -39.31 -16.31
C THR A 296 -8.03 -38.20 -15.72
N ILE A 297 -7.50 -36.98 -15.70
CA ILE A 297 -8.27 -35.75 -15.48
C ILE A 297 -9.05 -35.44 -16.78
N ALA A 298 -10.37 -35.32 -16.66
CA ALA A 298 -11.27 -34.93 -17.76
C ALA A 298 -11.29 -33.40 -17.98
N GLY A 299 -10.99 -32.63 -16.93
CA GLY A 299 -10.89 -31.17 -16.96
C GLY A 299 -10.31 -30.67 -15.66
N HIS A 300 -9.42 -29.66 -15.74
CA HIS A 300 -9.00 -28.94 -14.53
C HIS A 300 -8.82 -27.46 -14.85
N ILE A 301 -9.63 -26.62 -14.19
CA ILE A 301 -9.58 -25.18 -14.31
C ILE A 301 -9.25 -24.61 -12.94
N PHE A 302 -8.10 -23.94 -12.85
CA PHE A 302 -7.66 -23.19 -11.69
C PHE A 302 -7.73 -21.69 -12.00
N SER A 303 -8.52 -20.95 -11.23
CA SER A 303 -8.84 -19.55 -11.48
C SER A 303 -8.62 -18.69 -10.26
N LEU A 304 -8.22 -17.45 -10.47
CA LEU A 304 -8.19 -16.39 -9.48
C LEU A 304 -9.57 -15.74 -9.41
N LEU A 305 -10.15 -15.68 -8.22
CA LEU A 305 -11.38 -14.94 -7.93
C LEU A 305 -11.09 -13.54 -7.38
N GLY A 306 -9.95 -13.34 -6.74
CA GLY A 306 -9.64 -12.12 -6.00
C GLY A 306 -8.48 -12.32 -5.03
N TRP A 307 -8.28 -11.37 -4.12
CA TRP A 307 -7.22 -11.44 -3.11
C TRP A 307 -7.51 -10.55 -1.90
N HIS A 308 -6.81 -10.83 -0.79
CA HIS A 308 -6.68 -9.90 0.33
C HIS A 308 -5.34 -9.19 0.23
N ASN A 309 -5.38 -7.86 0.32
CA ASN A 309 -4.20 -7.02 0.35
C ASN A 309 -3.65 -6.96 1.78
N ASP A 310 -2.53 -7.62 2.06
CA ASP A 310 -2.00 -7.83 3.42
C ASP A 310 -0.96 -6.78 3.86
N ILE A 311 -0.93 -5.65 3.16
CA ILE A 311 0.00 -4.56 3.41
C ILE A 311 -0.62 -3.55 4.39
#